data_AF-A0A6P2D6U1-F1
#
_entry.id   AF-A0A6P2D6U1-F1
#
_cell.length_a   1.000
_cell.length_b   1.000
_cell.length_c   1.000
_cell.angle_alpha   90.00
_cell.angle_beta   90.00
_cell.angle_gamma   90.00
#
_symmetry.space_group_name_H-M   'P 1'
#
loop_
_entity.id
_entity.type
_entity.pdbx_description
1 polymer ?
#
loop_
_entity_poly.entity_id
_entity_poly.type
_entity_poly.pdbx_seq_one_letter_code
_entity_poly.pdbx_strand_id
1 'polypeptide(L)'
;MNALSLAFLLVAADPDDGLAKKMLPVYVKEAETYSIAVESAPKKALELNKEPVFAWANPTRDKGQQGVIFLWLRDGRPAALICIFSHPFDKPTNRNVNHELHALDPDKLLVTRSKGALTEWKPEAGLTRKGMPDAPAPADTPAARLLQMKRLAAEFTGHSVDREQKKWELRLLPTPLYRYPVSKTGVIDGARFALVSNAGTDPEVLLLIEAKEDAGKIRWEYVCCRFSDWELRVARKDKEVFASVPGGKNTTSHDPLHLYRNFSTRVVTAEGKLLARYRPAGPDWGELVPVEDK
;
A
#
# COMPACT_ATOMS: atom_id res chain seq x y z
N MET A 1 24.67 -12.89 -12.60
CA MET A 1 23.63 -13.78 -12.02
C MET A 1 22.41 -12.92 -11.72
N ASN A 2 21.37 -12.99 -12.55
CA ASN A 2 20.11 -12.29 -12.30
C ASN A 2 19.37 -13.04 -11.18
N ALA A 3 19.31 -12.45 -9.99
CA ALA A 3 18.44 -12.95 -8.93
C ALA A 3 16.99 -12.67 -9.33
N LEU A 4 16.27 -13.72 -9.75
CA LEU A 4 14.82 -13.65 -9.92
C LEU A 4 14.20 -13.30 -8.56
N SER A 5 13.58 -12.13 -8.47
CA SER A 5 12.64 -11.85 -7.39
C SER A 5 11.41 -12.72 -7.63
N LEU A 6 11.23 -13.74 -6.79
CA LEU A 6 10.11 -14.67 -6.90
C LEU A 6 8.88 -14.01 -6.27
N ALA A 7 8.07 -13.34 -7.10
CA ALA A 7 6.77 -12.81 -6.69
C ALA A 7 5.74 -13.95 -6.76
N PHE A 8 5.32 -14.49 -5.62
CA PHE A 8 4.10 -15.28 -5.54
C PHE A 8 2.94 -14.32 -5.28
N LEU A 9 1.95 -14.28 -6.16
CA LEU A 9 0.71 -13.56 -5.90
C LEU A 9 0.00 -14.27 -4.74
N LEU A 10 -0.08 -13.61 -3.57
CA LEU A 10 -0.94 -14.09 -2.50
C LEU A 10 -2.39 -13.77 -2.86
N VAL A 11 -3.23 -14.79 -2.89
CA VAL A 11 -4.69 -14.67 -2.98
C VAL A 11 -5.26 -15.03 -1.63
N ALA A 12 -5.99 -14.11 -1.00
CA ALA A 12 -6.59 -14.33 0.31
C ALA A 12 -8.13 -14.31 0.19
N ALA A 13 -8.73 -15.51 0.26
CA ALA A 13 -10.15 -15.85 0.08
C ALA A 13 -10.67 -15.68 -1.35
N ASP A 14 -11.45 -16.66 -1.82
CA ASP A 14 -12.00 -16.75 -3.17
C ASP A 14 -13.04 -15.62 -3.35
N PRO A 15 -12.70 -14.53 -4.05
CA PRO A 15 -13.70 -13.56 -4.47
C PRO A 15 -14.57 -14.28 -5.50
N ASP A 16 -15.70 -13.70 -5.89
CA ASP A 16 -16.36 -14.10 -7.13
C ASP A 16 -15.31 -14.00 -8.28
N ASP A 17 -14.63 -15.10 -8.63
CA ASP A 17 -13.41 -15.14 -9.45
C ASP A 17 -13.62 -14.44 -10.80
N GLY A 18 -14.88 -14.44 -11.26
CA GLY A 18 -15.32 -13.68 -12.42
C GLY A 18 -15.12 -12.17 -12.30
N LEU A 19 -15.47 -11.55 -11.17
CA LEU A 19 -15.37 -10.10 -10.97
C LEU A 19 -13.91 -9.66 -10.77
N ALA A 20 -13.13 -10.40 -10.00
CA ALA A 20 -11.70 -10.10 -9.80
C ALA A 20 -10.96 -10.11 -11.13
N LYS A 21 -11.19 -11.15 -11.94
CA LYS A 21 -10.62 -11.31 -13.28
C LYS A 21 -11.06 -10.22 -14.26
N LYS A 22 -12.34 -9.81 -14.23
CA LYS A 22 -12.87 -8.72 -15.06
C LYS A 22 -12.28 -7.35 -14.70
N MET A 23 -12.11 -7.08 -13.40
CA MET A 23 -11.62 -5.78 -12.93
C MET A 23 -10.10 -5.63 -12.97
N LEU A 24 -9.33 -6.71 -12.93
CA LEU A 24 -7.86 -6.63 -12.95
C LEU A 24 -7.30 -5.80 -14.12
N PRO A 25 -7.76 -5.96 -15.39
CA PRO A 25 -7.35 -5.09 -16.49
C PRO A 25 -7.67 -3.61 -16.26
N VAL A 26 -8.77 -3.29 -15.57
CA VAL A 26 -9.11 -1.91 -15.19
C VAL A 26 -8.10 -1.39 -14.18
N TYR A 27 -7.76 -2.20 -13.16
CA TYR A 27 -6.83 -1.83 -12.11
C TYR A 27 -5.40 -1.62 -12.63
N VAL A 28 -4.94 -2.46 -13.56
CA VAL A 28 -3.64 -2.28 -14.23
C VAL A 28 -3.61 -0.95 -14.99
N LYS A 29 -4.65 -0.64 -15.77
CA LYS A 29 -4.76 0.64 -16.49
C LYS A 29 -4.75 1.85 -15.56
N GLU A 30 -5.38 1.75 -14.39
CA GLU A 30 -5.35 2.80 -13.37
C GLU A 30 -3.93 3.03 -12.80
N ALA A 31 -3.20 1.95 -12.49
CA ALA A 31 -1.83 2.03 -12.03
C ALA A 31 -0.89 2.63 -13.10
N GLU A 32 -1.08 2.28 -14.37
CA GLU A 32 -0.31 2.83 -15.50
C GLU A 32 -0.50 4.34 -15.71
N THR A 33 -1.54 4.95 -15.10
CA THR A 33 -1.71 6.41 -15.18
C THR A 33 -0.66 7.19 -14.40
N TYR A 34 0.16 6.54 -13.58
CA TYR A 34 1.18 7.18 -12.75
C TYR A 34 2.57 7.02 -13.36
N SER A 35 3.32 8.12 -13.36
CA SER A 35 4.77 8.12 -13.55
C SER A 35 5.43 8.67 -12.29
N ILE A 36 6.32 7.86 -11.70
CA ILE A 36 6.95 8.15 -10.42
C ILE A 36 8.46 8.16 -10.62
N ALA A 37 9.13 9.18 -10.09
CA ALA A 37 10.57 9.24 -9.94
C ALA A 37 10.91 9.56 -8.48
N VAL A 38 12.20 9.55 -8.16
CA VAL A 38 12.73 10.01 -6.87
C VAL A 38 13.45 11.32 -7.05
N GLU A 39 13.43 12.19 -6.04
CA GLU A 39 14.00 13.54 -6.13
C GLU A 39 15.50 13.53 -6.45
N SER A 40 16.26 12.55 -5.95
CA SER A 40 17.69 12.42 -6.29
C SER A 40 17.95 12.00 -7.75
N ALA A 41 16.93 11.55 -8.48
CA ALA A 41 17.04 11.09 -9.87
C ALA A 41 15.77 11.40 -10.68
N PRO A 42 15.41 12.69 -10.85
CA PRO A 42 14.08 13.11 -11.30
C PRO A 42 13.76 12.74 -12.76
N LYS A 43 14.79 12.41 -13.56
CA LYS A 43 14.65 12.01 -14.97
C LYS A 43 14.57 10.48 -15.17
N LYS A 44 14.74 9.69 -14.10
CA LYS A 44 14.68 8.23 -14.15
C LYS A 44 13.37 7.78 -13.52
N ALA A 45 12.37 7.50 -14.35
CA ALA A 45 11.12 6.90 -13.88
C ALA A 45 11.39 5.52 -13.25
N LEU A 46 10.67 5.25 -12.16
CA LEU A 46 10.66 3.96 -11.49
C LEU A 46 9.86 2.95 -12.30
N GLU A 47 10.20 1.67 -12.16
CA GLU A 47 9.54 0.59 -12.86
C GLU A 47 8.26 0.17 -12.14
N LEU A 48 7.10 0.28 -12.81
CA LEU A 48 5.86 -0.32 -12.33
C LEU A 48 5.91 -1.84 -12.53
N ASN A 49 5.81 -2.61 -11.45
CA ASN A 49 5.47 -4.02 -11.55
C ASN A 49 3.97 -4.15 -11.85
N LYS A 50 3.65 -4.57 -13.08
CA LYS A 50 2.26 -4.73 -13.55
C LYS A 50 1.59 -6.00 -13.04
N GLU A 51 2.36 -6.95 -12.52
CA GLU A 51 1.81 -8.07 -11.76
C GLU A 51 1.54 -7.61 -10.33
N PRO A 52 0.29 -7.70 -9.85
CA PRO A 52 0.00 -7.33 -8.47
C PRO A 52 0.75 -8.26 -7.53
N VAL A 53 1.20 -7.73 -6.39
CA VAL A 53 1.88 -8.52 -5.36
C VAL A 53 0.90 -9.14 -4.35
N PHE A 54 -0.33 -8.64 -4.35
CA PHE A 54 -1.39 -9.10 -3.45
C PHE A 54 -2.76 -8.82 -4.03
N ALA A 55 -3.68 -9.77 -3.89
CA ALA A 55 -5.10 -9.61 -4.20
C ALA A 55 -5.94 -9.98 -2.98
N TRP A 56 -6.96 -9.18 -2.70
CA TRP A 56 -7.81 -9.33 -1.52
C TRP A 56 -9.28 -9.02 -1.81
N ALA A 57 -10.13 -9.55 -0.94
CA ALA A 57 -11.55 -9.24 -0.89
C ALA A 57 -11.98 -8.99 0.56
N ASN A 58 -12.88 -8.03 0.74
CA ASN A 58 -13.55 -7.78 2.02
C ASN A 58 -15.07 -7.82 1.78
N PRO A 59 -15.73 -8.97 1.98
CA PRO A 59 -17.16 -9.12 1.71
C PRO A 59 -18.03 -8.35 2.72
N THR A 60 -17.48 -7.97 3.87
CA THR A 60 -18.23 -7.34 4.97
C THR A 60 -18.28 -5.82 4.87
N ARG A 61 -17.27 -5.20 4.22
CA ARG A 61 -17.15 -3.75 4.06
C ARG A 61 -17.82 -3.28 2.77
N ASP A 62 -18.57 -2.18 2.85
CA ASP A 62 -19.22 -1.50 1.72
C ASP A 62 -19.96 -2.43 0.73
N LYS A 63 -20.70 -3.42 1.24
CA LYS A 63 -21.43 -4.42 0.42
C LYS A 63 -20.52 -5.29 -0.48
N GLY A 64 -19.21 -5.35 -0.22
CA GLY A 64 -18.26 -6.25 -0.89
C GLY A 64 -17.19 -5.51 -1.69
N GLN A 65 -16.03 -5.31 -1.08
CA GLN A 65 -14.86 -4.72 -1.73
C GLN A 65 -13.90 -5.78 -2.27
N GLN A 66 -13.15 -5.42 -3.31
CA GLN A 66 -12.01 -6.19 -3.77
C GLN A 66 -10.93 -5.26 -4.31
N GLY A 67 -9.67 -5.66 -4.17
CA GLY A 67 -8.54 -4.84 -4.58
C GLY A 67 -7.28 -5.63 -4.84
N VAL A 68 -6.33 -4.95 -5.46
CA VAL A 68 -5.00 -5.46 -5.76
C VAL A 68 -3.95 -4.43 -5.41
N ILE A 69 -2.74 -4.89 -5.09
CA ILE A 69 -1.61 -4.03 -4.75
C ILE A 69 -0.54 -4.11 -5.82
N PHE A 70 -0.12 -2.97 -6.36
CA PHE A 70 1.02 -2.83 -7.27
C PHE A 70 2.17 -2.06 -6.61
N LEU A 71 3.37 -2.25 -7.15
CA LEU A 71 4.60 -1.63 -6.63
C LEU A 71 5.36 -0.91 -7.74
N TRP A 72 5.97 0.23 -7.41
CA TRP A 72 7.06 0.79 -8.20
C TRP A 72 8.40 0.42 -7.58
N LEU A 73 9.34 -0.06 -8.39
CA LEU A 73 10.66 -0.53 -7.98
C LEU A 73 11.76 0.48 -8.32
N ARG A 74 12.63 0.74 -7.34
CA ARG A 74 13.92 1.42 -7.48
C ARG A 74 15.01 0.38 -7.30
N ASP A 75 15.52 -0.14 -8.43
CA ASP A 75 16.57 -1.16 -8.44
C ASP A 75 16.21 -2.39 -7.58
N GLY A 76 14.98 -2.89 -7.72
CA GLY A 76 14.44 -4.05 -6.99
C GLY A 76 13.90 -3.76 -5.60
N ARG A 77 14.25 -2.62 -4.97
CA ARG A 77 13.63 -2.16 -3.73
C ARG A 77 12.38 -1.37 -4.06
N PRO A 78 11.22 -1.66 -3.49
CA PRO A 78 10.08 -0.87 -3.89
C PRO A 78 10.03 0.50 -3.21
N ALA A 79 9.73 1.51 -4.01
CA ALA A 79 9.79 2.92 -3.66
C ALA A 79 8.39 3.53 -3.51
N ALA A 80 7.38 2.96 -4.16
CA ALA A 80 5.98 3.33 -3.97
C ALA A 80 5.09 2.09 -3.99
N LEU A 81 3.89 2.23 -3.43
CA LEU A 81 2.83 1.24 -3.45
C LEU A 81 1.51 1.91 -3.81
N ILE A 82 0.66 1.18 -4.53
CA ILE A 82 -0.74 1.54 -4.73
C ILE A 82 -1.63 0.32 -4.52
N CYS A 83 -2.70 0.46 -3.73
CA CYS A 83 -3.85 -0.40 -3.84
C CYS A 83 -4.89 0.26 -4.75
N ILE A 84 -5.26 -0.45 -5.81
CA ILE A 84 -6.46 -0.13 -6.58
C ILE A 84 -7.54 -1.09 -6.13
N PHE A 85 -8.63 -0.55 -5.63
CA PHE A 85 -9.77 -1.34 -5.18
C PHE A 85 -11.06 -0.74 -5.68
N SER A 86 -12.12 -1.55 -5.64
CA SER A 86 -13.46 -1.06 -5.92
C SER A 86 -14.49 -1.64 -4.98
N HIS A 87 -15.64 -0.97 -4.89
CA HIS A 87 -16.82 -1.41 -4.15
C HIS A 87 -18.09 -1.07 -4.95
N PRO A 88 -19.24 -1.74 -4.68
CA PRO A 88 -20.51 -1.41 -5.28
C PRO A 88 -20.90 0.03 -4.97
N PHE A 89 -21.49 0.70 -5.94
CA PHE A 89 -21.91 2.09 -5.86
C PHE A 89 -23.26 2.23 -6.54
N ASP A 90 -24.16 3.03 -5.98
CA ASP A 90 -25.57 3.02 -6.38
C ASP A 90 -25.89 4.07 -7.46
N LYS A 91 -25.12 5.16 -7.60
CA LYS A 91 -25.46 6.32 -8.46
C LYS A 91 -24.26 6.93 -9.21
N PRO A 92 -23.89 6.44 -10.42
CA PRO A 92 -24.58 5.40 -11.18
C PRO A 92 -24.29 4.01 -10.60
N THR A 93 -25.25 3.10 -10.77
CA THR A 93 -25.15 1.73 -10.25
C THR A 93 -24.00 0.99 -10.93
N ASN A 94 -22.86 0.88 -10.26
CA ASN A 94 -21.71 0.10 -10.72
C ASN A 94 -20.57 0.00 -9.69
N ARG A 95 -19.30 -0.04 -10.13
CA ARG A 95 -18.12 -0.10 -9.27
C ARG A 95 -17.50 1.28 -9.11
N ASN A 96 -17.43 1.79 -7.87
CA ASN A 96 -16.60 2.95 -7.54
C ASN A 96 -15.14 2.49 -7.38
N VAL A 97 -14.22 3.11 -8.10
CA VAL A 97 -12.79 2.78 -8.10
C VAL A 97 -12.03 3.78 -7.25
N ASN A 98 -11.25 3.25 -6.32
CA ASN A 98 -10.44 4.00 -5.36
C ASN A 98 -8.96 3.70 -5.55
N HIS A 99 -8.14 4.69 -5.23
CA HIS A 99 -6.69 4.60 -5.23
C HIS A 99 -6.20 4.92 -3.83
N GLU A 100 -5.45 3.98 -3.24
CA GLU A 100 -4.82 4.13 -1.95
C GLU A 100 -3.30 3.97 -2.12
N LEU A 101 -2.56 5.07 -1.99
CA LEU A 101 -1.15 5.17 -2.34
C LEU A 101 -0.28 5.33 -1.10
N HIS A 102 0.94 4.79 -1.15
CA HIS A 102 1.95 5.01 -0.13
C HIS A 102 3.35 5.26 -0.72
N ALA A 103 4.03 6.29 -0.22
CA ALA A 103 5.44 6.54 -0.50
C ALA A 103 6.31 5.70 0.43
N LEU A 104 7.22 4.89 -0.13
CA LEU A 104 8.02 3.92 0.62
C LEU A 104 9.53 4.19 0.56
N ASP A 105 9.99 4.93 -0.44
CA ASP A 105 11.40 5.28 -0.58
C ASP A 105 11.82 6.29 0.51
N PRO A 106 13.04 6.21 1.06
CA PRO A 106 13.57 7.25 1.93
C PRO A 106 13.85 8.56 1.20
N ASP A 107 13.93 8.54 -0.13
CA ASP A 107 13.96 9.74 -0.97
C ASP A 107 12.53 10.22 -1.29
N LYS A 108 12.35 11.52 -1.46
CA LYS A 108 11.04 12.08 -1.77
C LYS A 108 10.61 11.64 -3.17
N LEU A 109 9.35 11.24 -3.32
CA LEU A 109 8.81 10.85 -4.61
C LEU A 109 8.33 12.06 -5.42
N LEU A 110 8.64 12.06 -6.71
CA LEU A 110 8.09 12.98 -7.70
C LEU A 110 7.05 12.21 -8.51
N VAL A 111 5.77 12.60 -8.37
CA VAL A 111 4.65 11.88 -8.95
C VAL A 111 3.96 12.75 -9.99
N THR A 112 3.72 12.19 -11.17
CA THR A 112 2.88 12.78 -12.21
C THR A 112 1.81 11.79 -12.65
N ARG A 113 0.71 12.30 -13.17
CA ARG A 113 -0.36 11.48 -13.76
C ARG A 113 -0.65 11.88 -15.20
N SER A 114 -1.27 10.97 -15.95
CA SER A 114 -1.74 11.24 -17.30
C SER A 114 -2.57 12.52 -17.38
N LYS A 115 -2.43 13.26 -18.50
CA LYS A 115 -3.16 14.51 -18.75
C LYS A 115 -4.67 14.32 -18.55
N GLY A 116 -5.29 15.21 -17.76
CA GLY A 116 -6.73 15.15 -17.44
C GLY A 116 -7.09 14.30 -16.22
N ALA A 117 -6.10 13.77 -15.48
CA ALA A 117 -6.34 13.28 -14.12
C ALA A 117 -6.78 14.44 -13.21
N LEU A 118 -7.90 14.26 -12.51
CA LEU A 118 -8.47 15.32 -11.67
C LEU A 118 -7.89 15.33 -10.26
N THR A 119 -7.37 14.19 -9.80
CA THR A 119 -6.76 14.04 -8.47
C THR A 119 -5.28 13.70 -8.60
N GLU A 120 -4.47 14.42 -7.85
CA GLU A 120 -3.01 14.25 -7.78
C GLU A 120 -2.61 13.51 -6.50
N TRP A 121 -1.37 13.07 -6.40
CA TRP A 121 -0.74 12.63 -5.15
C TRP A 121 0.66 13.24 -5.12
N LYS A 122 1.01 13.94 -4.04
CA LYS A 122 2.25 14.71 -3.91
C LYS A 122 2.86 14.48 -2.53
N PRO A 123 3.61 13.39 -2.33
CA PRO A 123 4.38 13.20 -1.10
C PRO A 123 5.29 14.39 -0.83
N GLU A 124 5.31 14.86 0.41
CA GLU A 124 6.10 16.04 0.81
C GLU A 124 7.47 15.65 1.39
N ALA A 125 7.69 14.36 1.66
CA ALA A 125 8.91 13.83 2.24
C ALA A 125 9.21 12.41 1.74
N GLY A 126 10.38 11.90 2.10
CA GLY A 126 10.70 10.47 2.04
C GLY A 126 10.33 9.73 3.33
N LEU A 127 10.18 8.41 3.24
CA LEU A 127 9.79 7.57 4.37
C LEU A 127 10.95 7.34 5.34
N THR A 128 10.80 7.84 6.57
CA THR A 128 11.75 7.64 7.66
C THR A 128 11.58 6.26 8.30
N ARG A 129 12.71 5.60 8.61
CA ARG A 129 12.76 4.28 9.26
C ARG A 129 13.40 4.36 10.64
N LYS A 130 13.01 3.45 11.53
CA LYS A 130 13.55 3.33 12.89
C LYS A 130 14.44 2.09 12.97
N GLY A 131 15.56 2.19 13.69
CA GLY A 131 16.38 1.01 14.00
C GLY A 131 15.67 0.06 14.97
N MET A 132 16.06 -1.22 14.95
CA MET A 132 15.67 -2.23 15.94
C MET A 132 16.89 -2.68 16.76
N PRO A 133 17.32 -1.90 17.76
CA PRO A 133 18.55 -2.18 18.50
C PRO A 133 18.50 -3.47 19.33
N ASP A 134 17.30 -3.89 19.72
CA ASP A 134 16.98 -5.08 20.50
C ASP A 134 16.60 -6.30 19.62
N ALA A 135 16.85 -6.23 18.31
CA ALA A 135 16.78 -7.36 17.39
C ALA A 135 18.14 -8.10 17.31
N PRO A 136 18.16 -9.42 17.05
CA PRO A 136 19.42 -10.12 16.77
C PRO A 136 20.08 -9.57 15.51
N ALA A 137 21.39 -9.73 15.39
CA ALA A 137 22.11 -9.37 14.16
C ALA A 137 21.47 -10.07 12.93
N PRO A 138 21.34 -9.37 11.78
CA PRO A 138 20.90 -10.00 10.54
C PRO A 138 21.79 -11.20 10.19
N ALA A 139 21.17 -12.33 9.89
CA ALA A 139 21.87 -13.57 9.59
C ALA A 139 22.60 -13.52 8.23
N ASP A 140 23.61 -14.37 8.07
CA ASP A 140 24.47 -14.37 6.88
C ASP A 140 23.75 -14.82 5.61
N THR A 141 22.80 -15.75 5.73
CA THR A 141 22.08 -16.31 4.57
C THR A 141 20.72 -15.62 4.34
N PRO A 142 20.29 -15.46 3.07
CA PRO A 142 18.96 -14.94 2.77
C PRO A 142 17.83 -15.74 3.42
N ALA A 143 17.91 -17.08 3.44
CA ALA A 143 16.86 -17.91 4.03
C ALA A 143 16.72 -17.66 5.54
N ALA A 144 17.84 -17.56 6.27
CA ALA A 144 17.83 -17.25 7.69
C ALA A 144 17.31 -15.83 7.98
N ARG A 145 17.67 -14.84 7.15
CA ARG A 145 17.13 -13.48 7.26
C ARG A 145 15.62 -13.42 7.08
N LEU A 146 15.05 -14.18 6.14
CA LEU A 146 13.59 -14.27 6.01
C LEU A 146 12.93 -14.82 7.26
N LEU A 147 13.50 -15.87 7.86
CA LEU A 147 12.99 -16.43 9.11
C LEU A 147 13.07 -15.40 10.25
N GLN A 148 14.18 -14.64 10.33
CA GLN A 148 14.31 -13.53 11.29
C GLN A 148 13.27 -12.44 11.04
N MET A 149 13.08 -11.97 9.80
CA MET A 149 12.07 -10.97 9.46
C MET A 149 10.66 -11.42 9.85
N LYS A 150 10.31 -12.69 9.61
CA LYS A 150 9.01 -13.24 10.04
C LYS A 150 8.85 -13.23 11.57
N ARG A 151 9.89 -13.60 12.31
CA ARG A 151 9.89 -13.55 13.78
C ARG A 151 9.78 -12.13 14.30
N LEU A 152 10.54 -11.20 13.72
CA LEU A 152 10.50 -9.77 14.07
C LEU A 152 9.12 -9.17 13.75
N ALA A 153 8.53 -9.50 12.61
CA ALA A 153 7.20 -9.04 12.25
C ALA A 153 6.11 -9.55 13.21
N ALA A 154 6.25 -10.78 13.72
CA ALA A 154 5.33 -11.35 14.69
C ALA A 154 5.38 -10.67 16.07
N GLU A 155 6.40 -9.84 16.35
CA GLU A 155 6.45 -9.01 17.56
C GLU A 155 5.49 -7.81 17.50
N PHE A 156 4.93 -7.50 16.33
CA PHE A 156 4.02 -6.38 16.11
C PHE A 156 2.56 -6.84 16.22
N THR A 157 1.81 -6.14 17.06
CA THR A 157 0.37 -6.30 17.24
C THR A 157 -0.30 -4.96 17.02
N GLY A 158 -1.54 -4.94 16.57
CA GLY A 158 -2.25 -3.69 16.38
C GLY A 158 -3.76 -3.85 16.40
N HIS A 159 -4.44 -2.72 16.42
CA HIS A 159 -5.89 -2.65 16.25
C HIS A 159 -6.24 -1.42 15.41
N SER A 160 -7.40 -1.47 14.77
CA SER A 160 -8.06 -0.31 14.21
C SER A 160 -9.28 0.07 15.04
N VAL A 161 -9.68 1.35 14.98
CA VAL A 161 -10.92 1.84 15.58
C VAL A 161 -11.73 2.53 14.48
N ASP A 162 -12.93 2.01 14.23
CA ASP A 162 -13.80 2.55 13.18
C ASP A 162 -14.52 3.82 13.63
N ARG A 163 -15.35 4.36 12.74
CA ARG A 163 -16.09 5.62 12.97
C ARG A 163 -17.15 5.48 14.06
N GLU A 164 -17.58 4.27 14.39
CA GLU A 164 -18.52 3.96 15.48
C GLU A 164 -17.80 3.64 16.80
N GLN A 165 -16.49 3.91 16.87
CA GLN A 165 -15.64 3.62 18.02
C GLN A 165 -15.50 2.13 18.34
N LYS A 166 -15.83 1.25 17.39
CA LYS A 166 -15.62 -0.18 17.55
C LYS A 166 -14.18 -0.54 17.23
N LYS A 167 -13.58 -1.33 18.12
CA LYS A 167 -12.23 -1.83 18.01
C LYS A 167 -12.19 -3.13 17.18
N TRP A 168 -11.24 -3.21 16.25
CA TRP A 168 -10.97 -4.39 15.44
C TRP A 168 -9.50 -4.79 15.61
N GLU A 169 -9.25 -5.99 16.12
CA GLU A 169 -7.88 -6.49 16.26
C GLU A 169 -7.27 -6.79 14.89
N LEU A 170 -6.01 -6.39 14.71
CA LEU A 170 -5.26 -6.65 13.50
C LEU A 170 -4.35 -7.87 13.69
N ARG A 171 -4.34 -8.74 12.69
CA ARG A 171 -3.45 -9.91 12.63
C ARG A 171 -2.43 -9.75 11.51
N LEU A 172 -1.23 -10.25 11.72
CA LEU A 172 -0.20 -10.31 10.69
C LEU A 172 -0.57 -11.33 9.60
N LEU A 173 -0.38 -10.97 8.32
CA LEU A 173 -0.37 -11.96 7.25
C LEU A 173 0.89 -12.83 7.33
N PRO A 174 0.77 -14.16 7.30
CA PRO A 174 1.90 -15.08 7.52
C PRO A 174 2.95 -15.03 6.39
N THR A 175 2.53 -14.61 5.19
CA THR A 175 3.40 -14.43 4.03
C THR A 175 3.57 -12.93 3.78
N PRO A 176 4.81 -12.44 3.64
CA PRO A 176 5.04 -11.06 3.25
C PRO A 176 4.42 -10.78 1.87
N LEU A 177 3.85 -9.59 1.70
CA LEU A 177 3.31 -9.09 0.43
C LEU A 177 4.39 -9.08 -0.65
N TYR A 178 5.62 -8.73 -0.27
CA TYR A 178 6.73 -8.67 -1.20
C TYR A 178 8.05 -8.80 -0.44
N ARG A 179 8.98 -9.56 -1.01
CA ARG A 179 10.36 -9.69 -0.52
C ARG A 179 11.32 -9.33 -1.63
N TYR A 180 12.35 -8.56 -1.31
CA TYR A 180 13.39 -8.15 -2.23
C TYR A 180 14.76 -8.51 -1.64
N PRO A 181 15.43 -9.54 -2.19
CA PRO A 181 16.81 -9.80 -1.83
C PRO A 181 17.71 -8.73 -2.45
N VAL A 182 18.69 -8.22 -1.70
CA VAL A 182 19.78 -7.31 -2.12
C VAL A 182 19.35 -6.22 -3.12
N SER A 183 19.13 -5.01 -2.62
CA SER A 183 18.98 -3.82 -3.47
C SER A 183 20.31 -3.10 -3.65
N LYS A 184 20.46 -2.35 -4.74
CA LYS A 184 21.61 -1.44 -4.95
C LYS A 184 21.61 -0.21 -4.03
N THR A 185 20.68 -0.13 -3.07
CA THR A 185 20.46 1.02 -2.18
C THR A 185 20.96 0.78 -0.74
N GLY A 186 21.87 -0.17 -0.54
CA GLY A 186 22.42 -0.52 0.79
C GLY A 186 21.51 -1.41 1.66
N VAL A 187 20.39 -1.88 1.11
CA VAL A 187 19.54 -2.90 1.75
C VAL A 187 19.95 -4.27 1.24
N ILE A 188 20.35 -5.16 2.15
CA ILE A 188 20.81 -6.52 1.81
C ILE A 188 19.67 -7.54 1.75
N ASP A 189 18.56 -7.26 2.44
CA ASP A 189 17.32 -8.05 2.41
C ASP A 189 16.19 -7.20 2.99
N GLY A 190 14.99 -7.35 2.46
CA GLY A 190 13.83 -6.66 2.98
C GLY A 190 12.55 -7.38 2.63
N ALA A 191 11.56 -7.23 3.51
CA ALA A 191 10.23 -7.79 3.32
C ALA A 191 9.17 -6.83 3.81
N ARG A 192 8.00 -6.95 3.20
CA ARG A 192 6.79 -6.21 3.56
C ARG A 192 5.74 -7.14 4.07
N PHE A 193 5.21 -6.81 5.21
CA PHE A 193 4.09 -7.51 5.81
C PHE A 193 2.90 -6.58 5.84
N ALA A 194 1.72 -7.17 5.96
CA ALA A 194 0.49 -6.46 6.22
C ALA A 194 -0.09 -6.96 7.53
N LEU A 195 -0.56 -6.04 8.36
CA LEU A 195 -1.53 -6.35 9.38
C LEU A 195 -2.91 -6.08 8.78
N VAL A 196 -3.80 -7.07 8.87
CA VAL A 196 -5.16 -7.03 8.32
C VAL A 196 -6.17 -7.16 9.44
N SER A 197 -7.36 -6.59 9.26
CA SER A 197 -8.46 -6.77 10.22
C SER A 197 -8.88 -8.24 10.32
N ASN A 198 -9.37 -8.65 11.49
CA ASN A 198 -10.02 -9.95 11.64
C ASN A 198 -11.35 -10.08 10.86
N ALA A 199 -11.90 -8.97 10.35
CA ALA A 199 -13.08 -8.96 9.49
C ALA A 199 -12.78 -9.33 8.01
N GLY A 200 -11.51 -9.32 7.60
CA GLY A 200 -11.14 -9.46 6.20
C GLY A 200 -9.66 -9.77 5.97
N THR A 201 -9.23 -9.49 4.75
CA THR A 201 -7.83 -9.63 4.31
C THR A 201 -7.30 -8.32 3.70
N ASP A 202 -8.08 -7.23 3.81
CA ASP A 202 -7.65 -5.88 3.47
C ASP A 202 -6.54 -5.43 4.42
N PRO A 203 -5.36 -5.06 3.88
CA PRO A 203 -4.29 -4.49 4.69
C PRO A 203 -4.74 -3.19 5.35
N GLU A 204 -4.45 -3.02 6.62
CA GLU A 204 -4.76 -1.82 7.41
C GLU A 204 -3.47 -1.08 7.82
N VAL A 205 -2.39 -1.85 8.05
CA VAL A 205 -1.04 -1.34 8.31
C VAL A 205 -0.05 -2.10 7.44
N LEU A 206 0.83 -1.38 6.75
CA LEU A 206 2.01 -1.97 6.11
C LEU A 206 3.18 -1.94 7.10
N LEU A 207 3.84 -3.08 7.28
CA LEU A 207 5.05 -3.20 8.08
C LEU A 207 6.24 -3.52 7.17
N LEU A 208 7.20 -2.61 7.10
CA LEU A 208 8.45 -2.80 6.36
C LEU A 208 9.53 -3.21 7.35
N ILE A 209 10.28 -4.27 7.04
CA ILE A 209 11.47 -4.68 7.78
C ILE A 209 12.61 -4.85 6.77
N GLU A 210 13.73 -4.17 7.02
CA GLU A 210 14.91 -4.19 6.15
C GLU A 210 16.18 -4.47 6.97
N ALA A 211 17.05 -5.34 6.44
CA ALA A 211 18.44 -5.41 6.87
C ALA A 211 19.23 -4.43 6.03
N LYS A 212 19.77 -3.39 6.67
CA LYS A 212 20.53 -2.32 6.03
C LYS A 212 21.99 -2.40 6.43
N GLU A 213 22.87 -2.29 5.45
CA GLU A 213 24.29 -2.11 5.66
C GLU A 213 24.63 -0.61 5.65
N ASP A 214 25.34 -0.17 6.69
CA ASP A 214 25.75 1.21 6.88
C ASP A 214 27.16 1.23 7.49
N ALA A 215 28.14 1.73 6.74
CA ALA A 215 29.55 1.75 7.11
C ALA A 215 30.10 0.40 7.63
N GLY A 216 29.77 -0.70 6.93
CA GLY A 216 30.21 -2.06 7.27
C GLY A 216 29.49 -2.69 8.46
N LYS A 217 28.47 -2.03 9.04
CA LYS A 217 27.59 -2.60 10.07
C LYS A 217 26.22 -2.89 9.48
N ILE A 218 25.72 -4.09 9.72
CA ILE A 218 24.39 -4.51 9.27
C ILE A 218 23.43 -4.46 10.45
N ARG A 219 22.29 -3.77 10.27
CA ARG A 219 21.25 -3.65 11.31
C ARG A 219 19.86 -3.84 10.73
N TRP A 220 18.91 -4.24 11.57
CA TRP A 220 17.49 -4.21 11.24
C TRP A 220 16.91 -2.81 11.41
N GLU A 221 16.13 -2.38 10.41
CA GLU A 221 15.29 -1.19 10.46
C GLU A 221 13.83 -1.58 10.17
N TYR A 222 12.88 -0.82 10.72
CA TYR A 222 11.46 -0.98 10.45
C TYR A 222 10.74 0.34 10.26
N VAL A 223 9.54 0.25 9.71
CA VAL A 223 8.53 1.31 9.75
C VAL A 223 7.15 0.71 9.61
N CYS A 224 6.20 1.23 10.40
CA CYS A 224 4.78 0.99 10.23
C CYS A 224 4.20 2.16 9.43
N CYS A 225 3.41 1.83 8.43
CA CYS A 225 2.80 2.76 7.50
C CYS A 225 1.28 2.62 7.57
N ARG A 226 0.60 3.76 7.53
CA ARG A 226 -0.86 3.83 7.46
C ARG A 226 -1.36 3.17 6.17
N PHE A 227 -2.41 2.36 6.26
CA PHE A 227 -3.08 1.80 5.09
C PHE A 227 -4.59 1.64 5.33
N SER A 228 -5.18 2.70 5.90
CA SER A 228 -6.59 2.73 6.29
C SER A 228 -7.08 4.16 6.43
N ASP A 229 -8.39 4.35 6.30
CA ASP A 229 -9.09 5.58 6.66
C ASP A 229 -9.55 5.62 8.13
N TRP A 230 -9.31 4.55 8.90
CA TRP A 230 -9.62 4.44 10.33
C TRP A 230 -8.46 4.87 11.23
N GLU A 231 -8.73 4.98 12.54
CA GLU A 231 -7.66 5.07 13.53
C GLU A 231 -6.88 3.76 13.58
N LEU A 232 -5.55 3.85 13.63
CA LEU A 232 -4.64 2.71 13.70
C LEU A 232 -3.70 2.88 14.89
N ARG A 233 -3.49 1.80 15.64
CA ARG A 233 -2.47 1.72 16.69
C ARG A 233 -1.70 0.42 16.59
N VAL A 234 -0.38 0.51 16.70
CA VAL A 234 0.52 -0.64 16.61
C VAL A 234 1.52 -0.60 17.77
N ALA A 235 1.63 -1.73 18.44
CA ALA A 235 2.63 -1.99 19.46
C ALA A 235 3.64 -3.02 18.97
N ARG A 236 4.88 -2.92 19.49
CA ARG A 236 5.90 -3.96 19.39
C ARG A 236 6.34 -4.31 20.81
N LYS A 237 6.23 -5.58 21.21
CA LYS A 237 6.53 -6.02 22.59
C LYS A 237 5.84 -5.12 23.64
N ASP A 238 4.52 -4.96 23.50
CA ASP A 238 3.65 -4.18 24.39
C ASP A 238 3.91 -2.67 24.46
N LYS A 239 4.83 -2.13 23.67
CA LYS A 239 5.08 -0.68 23.56
C LYS A 239 4.50 -0.13 22.27
N GLU A 240 3.66 0.91 22.36
CA GLU A 240 3.17 1.62 21.16
C GLU A 240 4.35 2.20 20.37
N VAL A 241 4.43 1.86 19.08
CA VAL A 241 5.52 2.29 18.17
C VAL A 241 5.01 3.10 16.99
N PHE A 242 3.71 3.05 16.72
CA PHE A 242 3.02 3.76 15.65
C PHE A 242 1.55 4.00 16.01
N ALA A 243 1.07 5.19 15.68
CA ALA A 243 -0.34 5.52 15.69
C ALA A 243 -0.66 6.42 14.50
N SER A 244 -1.84 6.23 13.91
CA SER A 244 -2.44 7.15 12.95
C SER A 244 -3.86 7.44 13.43
N VAL A 245 -4.04 8.60 14.06
CA VAL A 245 -5.34 9.03 14.59
C VAL A 245 -5.92 10.11 13.67
N PRO A 246 -7.12 9.93 13.09
CA PRO A 246 -7.75 10.94 12.26
C PRO A 246 -7.85 12.30 12.97
N GLY A 247 -7.53 13.38 12.26
CA GLY A 247 -7.55 14.73 12.78
C GLY A 247 -7.30 15.77 11.69
N GLY A 248 -7.12 17.04 12.05
CA GLY A 248 -7.10 18.15 11.10
C GLY A 248 -6.05 18.03 9.98
N LYS A 249 -4.83 17.55 10.29
CA LYS A 249 -3.76 17.34 9.30
C LYS A 249 -3.57 15.87 8.89
N ASN A 250 -4.05 14.93 9.70
CA ASN A 250 -4.06 13.51 9.41
C ASN A 250 -5.49 13.10 9.08
N THR A 251 -5.98 13.49 7.91
CA THR A 251 -7.39 13.31 7.53
C THR A 251 -7.67 11.84 7.21
N THR A 252 -8.91 11.47 6.90
CA THR A 252 -9.22 10.11 6.41
C THR A 252 -8.58 9.83 5.03
N SER A 253 -8.27 10.86 4.25
CA SER A 253 -7.78 10.75 2.88
C SER A 253 -6.27 10.94 2.72
N HIS A 254 -5.55 11.45 3.72
CA HIS A 254 -4.08 11.53 3.68
C HIS A 254 -3.47 11.69 5.07
N ASP A 255 -2.17 11.40 5.18
CA ASP A 255 -1.37 11.77 6.36
C ASP A 255 -0.78 13.20 6.23
N PRO A 256 -0.18 13.76 7.29
CA PRO A 256 0.33 15.15 7.26
C PRO A 256 1.46 15.42 6.27
N LEU A 257 2.15 14.39 5.78
CA LEU A 257 3.26 14.50 4.82
C LEU A 257 2.85 13.99 3.44
N HIS A 258 1.57 13.67 3.27
CA HIS A 258 1.00 13.05 2.08
C HIS A 258 1.76 11.79 1.63
N LEU A 259 2.41 11.06 2.55
CA LEU A 259 3.05 9.78 2.23
C LEU A 259 1.96 8.75 1.94
N TYR A 260 0.90 8.74 2.74
CA TYR A 260 -0.36 8.06 2.47
C TYR A 260 -1.38 8.98 1.78
N ARG A 261 -2.10 8.47 0.79
CA ARG A 261 -3.26 9.14 0.20
C ARG A 261 -4.32 8.16 -0.31
N ASN A 262 -5.60 8.41 -0.01
CA ASN A 262 -6.75 7.63 -0.47
C ASN A 262 -7.80 8.54 -1.11
N PHE A 263 -8.30 8.17 -2.30
CA PHE A 263 -9.37 8.89 -2.99
C PHE A 263 -10.10 8.04 -4.02
N SER A 264 -11.37 8.36 -4.25
CA SER A 264 -12.13 7.86 -5.39
C SER A 264 -11.72 8.57 -6.68
N THR A 265 -11.73 7.84 -7.80
CA THR A 265 -11.38 8.41 -9.10
C THR A 265 -12.54 8.39 -10.08
N ARG A 266 -13.31 7.29 -10.11
CA ARG A 266 -14.33 7.08 -11.13
C ARG A 266 -15.31 5.98 -10.75
N VAL A 267 -16.45 6.01 -11.42
CA VAL A 267 -17.39 4.88 -11.43
C VAL A 267 -17.34 4.21 -12.81
N VAL A 268 -17.17 2.89 -12.83
CA VAL A 268 -17.03 2.10 -14.06
C VAL A 268 -17.88 0.85 -14.04
N THR A 269 -18.20 0.31 -15.22
CA THR A 269 -18.70 -1.07 -15.38
C THR A 269 -17.64 -2.10 -15.00
N ALA A 270 -18.05 -3.35 -14.75
CA ALA A 270 -17.11 -4.46 -14.52
C ALA A 270 -16.14 -4.66 -15.71
N GLU A 271 -16.56 -4.27 -16.91
CA GLU A 271 -15.78 -4.29 -18.15
C GLU A 271 -14.94 -3.01 -18.35
N GLY A 272 -15.01 -2.06 -17.41
CA GLY A 272 -14.22 -0.83 -17.42
C GLY A 272 -14.81 0.34 -18.22
N LYS A 273 -16.08 0.29 -18.65
CA LYS A 273 -16.74 1.45 -19.27
C LYS A 273 -16.89 2.56 -18.22
N LEU A 274 -16.36 3.74 -18.50
CA LEU A 274 -16.46 4.91 -17.64
C LEU A 274 -17.89 5.46 -17.61
N LEU A 275 -18.44 5.68 -16.42
CA LEU A 275 -19.78 6.24 -16.22
C LEU A 275 -19.75 7.62 -15.55
N ALA A 276 -18.79 7.84 -14.65
CA ALA A 276 -18.63 9.11 -13.95
C ALA A 276 -17.19 9.28 -13.44
N ARG A 277 -16.76 10.52 -13.21
CA ARG A 277 -15.44 10.88 -12.64
C ARG A 277 -15.61 11.65 -11.35
N TYR A 278 -14.70 11.46 -10.40
CA TYR A 278 -14.61 12.32 -9.23
C TYR A 278 -13.74 13.54 -9.54
N ARG A 279 -14.26 14.72 -9.23
CA ARG A 279 -13.51 15.98 -9.16
C ARG A 279 -13.20 16.27 -7.69
N PRO A 280 -11.96 16.59 -7.30
CA PRO A 280 -11.67 16.99 -5.93
C PRO A 280 -12.54 18.18 -5.52
N ALA A 281 -13.22 18.05 -4.38
CA ALA A 281 -14.09 19.08 -3.81
C ALA A 281 -13.94 19.05 -2.29
N GLY A 282 -13.13 19.95 -1.75
CA GLY A 282 -12.89 20.03 -0.30
C GLY A 282 -12.13 18.82 0.29
N PRO A 283 -12.23 18.61 1.62
CA PRO A 283 -11.54 17.52 2.33
C PRO A 283 -12.19 16.13 2.14
N ASP A 284 -13.36 16.07 1.49
CA ASP A 284 -14.15 14.86 1.29
C ASP A 284 -13.72 14.08 0.03
N TRP A 285 -14.43 12.97 -0.26
CA TRP A 285 -14.18 12.06 -1.39
C TRP A 285 -14.37 12.67 -2.79
N GLY A 286 -14.68 13.98 -2.88
CA GLY A 286 -14.86 14.72 -4.11
C GLY A 286 -16.31 14.75 -4.63
N GLU A 287 -16.53 15.54 -5.66
CA GLU A 287 -17.81 15.67 -6.39
C GLU A 287 -17.84 14.69 -7.56
N LEU A 288 -18.93 13.93 -7.69
CA LEU A 288 -19.12 13.02 -8.81
C LEU A 288 -19.71 13.76 -10.02
N VAL A 289 -19.00 13.70 -11.15
CA VAL A 289 -19.40 14.28 -12.43
C VAL A 289 -19.71 13.15 -13.42
N PRO A 290 -20.99 12.94 -13.79
CA PRO A 290 -21.35 11.97 -14.82
C PRO A 290 -20.64 12.26 -16.15
N VAL A 291 -20.28 11.21 -16.88
CA VAL A 291 -19.87 11.37 -18.28
C VAL A 291 -21.14 11.45 -19.11
N GLU A 292 -21.39 12.61 -19.72
CA GLU A 292 -22.44 12.73 -20.74
C GLU A 292 -22.11 11.77 -21.89
N ASP A 293 -23.07 10.92 -22.27
CA ASP A 293 -22.95 10.11 -23.49
C ASP A 293 -22.80 11.09 -24.68
N LYS A 294 -21.61 11.12 -25.28
CA LYS A 294 -21.34 11.83 -26.54
C LYS A 294 -21.38 10.88 -27.71
#